data_AF-A0A2R9A5K2-F1
#
_entry.id   AF-A0A2R9A5K2-F1
#
_cell.length_a   1.000
_cell.length_b   1.000
_cell.length_c   1.000
_cell.angle_alpha   90.00
_cell.angle_beta   90.00
_cell.angle_gamma   90.00
#
_symmetry.space_group_name_H-M   'P 1'
#
loop_
_entity.id
_entity.type
_entity.pdbx_description
1 polymer ?
#
loop_
_entity_poly.entity_id
_entity_poly.type
_entity_poly.pdbx_seq_one_letter_code
_entity_poly.pdbx_strand_id
1 'polypeptide(L)'
;MKEERNYNFDGVSTNRLKQQLLEEIRKKDAVQLSIFELRHKITELEAKLNTDNEGSEWKTRYETQLELNDELEKQIVYLKEKVEKIRGNSSDVFQREV
;
A
#
# COMPACT_ATOMS: atom_id res chain seq x y z
N MET A 1 4.37 44.26 -58.42
CA MET A 1 5.21 43.07 -58.67
C MET A 1 4.93 42.07 -57.56
N LYS A 2 4.55 40.83 -57.88
CA LYS A 2 4.34 39.77 -56.89
C LYS A 2 5.59 38.88 -56.96
N GLU A 3 6.42 38.93 -55.93
CA GLU A 3 7.52 37.99 -55.76
C GLU A 3 6.92 36.60 -55.50
N GLU A 4 7.03 35.74 -56.52
CA GLU A 4 6.85 34.31 -56.32
C GLU A 4 7.93 33.83 -55.35
N ARG A 5 7.51 33.59 -54.10
CA ARG A 5 8.33 32.92 -53.10
C ARG A 5 8.60 31.51 -53.62
N ASN A 6 9.73 31.34 -54.28
CA ASN A 6 10.26 30.06 -54.69
C ASN A 6 10.62 29.26 -53.42
N TYR A 7 9.66 28.48 -52.92
CA TYR A 7 9.91 27.56 -51.82
C TYR A 7 10.78 26.43 -52.37
N ASN A 8 12.07 26.51 -52.05
CA ASN A 8 13.06 25.53 -52.44
C ASN A 8 12.75 24.17 -51.77
N PHE A 9 12.02 23.31 -52.48
CA PHE A 9 11.65 21.95 -52.04
C PHE A 9 12.78 20.92 -52.22
N ASP A 10 13.96 21.39 -52.64
CA ASP A 10 15.13 20.59 -53.04
C ASP A 10 15.71 19.71 -51.91
N GLY A 11 15.31 19.94 -50.65
CA GLY A 11 15.77 19.16 -49.49
C GLY A 11 14.85 18.01 -49.03
N VAL A 12 13.62 17.90 -49.57
CA VAL A 12 12.63 16.92 -49.10
C VAL A 12 12.07 16.14 -50.27
N SER A 13 12.84 15.14 -50.72
CA SER A 13 12.32 14.13 -51.64
C SER A 13 11.17 13.36 -50.98
N THR A 14 10.10 13.08 -51.72
CA THR A 14 8.99 12.21 -51.31
C THR A 14 9.47 10.90 -50.67
N ASN A 15 10.62 10.38 -51.11
CA ASN A 15 11.22 9.17 -50.54
C ASN A 15 11.72 9.37 -49.10
N ARG A 16 12.27 10.54 -48.77
CA ARG A 16 12.69 10.90 -47.40
C ARG A 16 11.51 10.94 -46.45
N LEU A 17 10.39 11.53 -46.87
CA LEU A 17 9.14 11.55 -46.08
C LEU A 17 8.57 10.15 -45.86
N LYS A 18 8.58 9.30 -46.89
CA LYS A 18 8.17 7.89 -46.76
C LYS A 18 9.03 7.13 -45.75
N GLN A 19 10.34 7.36 -45.76
CA GLN A 19 11.25 6.73 -44.79
C GLN A 19 10.96 7.20 -43.35
N GLN A 20 10.80 8.50 -43.14
CA GLN A 20 10.47 9.05 -41.81
C GLN A 20 9.12 8.53 -41.30
N LEU A 21 8.11 8.43 -42.18
CA LEU A 21 6.81 7.87 -41.81
C LEU A 21 6.92 6.41 -41.36
N LEU A 22 7.72 5.59 -42.05
CA LEU A 22 7.96 4.20 -41.66
C LEU A 22 8.69 4.10 -40.31
N GLU A 23 9.66 4.97 -40.05
CA GLU A 23 10.34 5.04 -38.75
C GLU A 23 9.38 5.43 -37.63
N GLU A 24 8.53 6.43 -37.84
CA GLU A 24 7.54 6.86 -36.84
C GLU A 24 6.47 5.79 -36.58
N ILE A 25 6.03 5.05 -37.60
CA ILE A 25 5.13 3.90 -37.42
C ILE A 25 5.80 2.84 -36.52
N ARG A 26 7.05 2.47 -36.80
CA ARG A 26 7.77 1.49 -35.98
C ARG A 26 7.95 1.94 -34.53
N LYS A 27 8.30 3.22 -34.31
CA LYS A 27 8.41 3.78 -32.96
C LYS A 27 7.07 3.75 -32.24
N LYS A 28 5.98 4.12 -32.94
CA LYS A 28 4.62 4.06 -32.40
C LYS A 28 4.27 2.63 -31.98
N ASP A 29 4.52 1.65 -32.83
CA ASP A 29 4.22 0.24 -32.54
C ASP A 29 5.01 -0.26 -31.31
N ALA A 30 6.30 0.10 -31.21
CA ALA A 30 7.13 -0.24 -30.05
C ALA A 30 6.61 0.39 -28.75
N VAL A 31 6.18 1.66 -28.80
CA VAL A 31 5.58 2.33 -27.63
C VAL A 31 4.23 1.70 -27.26
N GLN A 32 3.41 1.33 -28.24
CA GLN A 32 2.14 0.66 -27.98
C GLN A 32 2.34 -0.71 -27.30
N LEU A 33 3.34 -1.48 -27.72
CA LEU A 33 3.70 -2.73 -27.07
C LEU A 33 4.17 -2.49 -25.64
N SER A 34 5.06 -1.51 -25.41
CA SER A 34 5.54 -1.17 -24.07
C SER A 34 4.40 -0.72 -23.14
N ILE A 35 3.45 0.08 -23.63
CA ILE A 35 2.26 0.48 -22.85
C ILE A 35 1.43 -0.75 -22.48
N PHE A 36 1.25 -1.70 -23.39
CA PHE A 36 0.53 -2.93 -23.12
C PHE A 36 1.22 -3.77 -22.03
N GLU A 37 2.52 -3.96 -22.14
CA GLU A 37 3.33 -4.68 -21.16
C GLU A 37 3.29 -3.99 -19.78
N LEU A 38 3.40 -2.67 -19.73
CA LEU A 38 3.32 -1.90 -18.49
C LEU A 38 1.94 -2.01 -17.84
N ARG A 39 0.86 -1.93 -18.63
CA ARG A 39 -0.51 -2.13 -18.11
C ARG A 39 -0.69 -3.52 -17.54
N HIS A 40 -0.21 -4.54 -18.25
CA HIS A 40 -0.24 -5.92 -17.75
C HIS A 40 0.56 -6.04 -16.45
N LYS A 41 1.75 -5.42 -16.37
CA LYS A 41 2.57 -5.46 -15.16
C LYS A 41 1.91 -4.76 -13.98
N ILE A 42 1.24 -3.64 -14.21
CA ILE A 42 0.44 -2.94 -13.18
C ILE A 42 -0.64 -3.88 -12.64
N THR A 43 -1.43 -4.51 -13.50
CA THR A 43 -2.48 -5.45 -13.06
C THR A 43 -1.90 -6.62 -12.25
N GLU A 44 -0.75 -7.18 -12.66
CA GLU A 44 -0.08 -8.25 -11.91
C GLU A 44 0.37 -7.77 -10.51
N LEU A 45 0.92 -6.56 -10.41
CA LEU A 45 1.37 -5.98 -9.15
C LEU A 45 0.21 -5.62 -8.23
N GLU A 46 -0.87 -5.06 -8.76
CA GLU A 46 -2.10 -4.77 -8.03
C GLU A 46 -2.75 -6.05 -7.47
N ALA A 47 -2.79 -7.12 -8.27
CA ALA A 47 -3.27 -8.42 -7.82
C ALA A 47 -2.40 -8.97 -6.68
N LYS A 48 -1.07 -8.90 -6.81
CA LYS A 48 -0.13 -9.32 -5.76
C LYS A 48 -0.33 -8.53 -4.47
N LEU A 49 -0.44 -7.21 -4.57
CA LEU A 49 -0.69 -6.35 -3.41
C LEU A 49 -2.01 -6.68 -2.71
N ASN A 50 -3.07 -6.96 -3.48
CA ASN A 50 -4.36 -7.35 -2.91
C ASN A 50 -4.32 -8.75 -2.27
N THR A 51 -3.49 -9.66 -2.77
CA THR A 51 -3.27 -10.97 -2.15
C THR A 51 -2.29 -10.94 -0.99
N ASP A 52 -1.56 -9.83 -0.81
CA ASP A 52 -0.59 -9.65 0.27
C ASP A 52 -1.34 -9.36 1.58
N ASN A 53 -1.99 -10.41 2.09
CA ASN A 53 -2.76 -10.43 3.32
C ASN A 53 -1.89 -10.20 4.56
N GLU A 54 -0.55 -10.23 4.42
CA GLU A 54 0.38 -9.92 5.50
C GLU A 54 0.10 -8.55 6.11
N GLY A 55 -0.29 -7.57 5.28
CA GLY A 55 -0.71 -6.24 5.72
C GLY A 55 -1.97 -6.21 6.60
N SER A 56 -2.84 -7.22 6.53
CA SER A 56 -4.04 -7.33 7.36
C SER A 56 -3.78 -8.18 8.61
N GLU A 57 -2.85 -9.14 8.52
CA GLU A 57 -2.52 -10.07 9.59
C GLU A 57 -1.80 -9.38 10.75
N TRP A 58 -0.82 -8.51 10.49
CA TRP A 58 -0.14 -7.78 11.57
C TRP A 58 -1.11 -6.89 12.35
N LYS A 59 -2.06 -6.27 11.64
CA LYS A 59 -3.09 -5.42 12.24
C LYS A 59 -4.02 -6.25 13.12
N THR A 60 -4.50 -7.39 12.61
CA THR A 60 -5.35 -8.31 13.38
C THR A 60 -4.62 -8.81 14.63
N ARG A 61 -3.36 -9.22 14.51
CA ARG A 61 -2.54 -9.64 15.66
C ARG A 61 -2.34 -8.52 16.68
N TYR A 62 -2.08 -7.32 16.21
CA TYR A 62 -1.92 -6.15 17.08
C TYR A 62 -3.21 -5.85 17.86
N GLU A 63 -4.37 -5.87 17.18
CA GLU A 63 -5.68 -5.65 17.81
C GLU A 63 -6.00 -6.74 18.84
N THR A 64 -5.80 -8.02 18.52
CA THR A 64 -5.97 -9.13 19.48
C THR A 64 -5.04 -8.99 20.68
N GLN A 65 -3.80 -8.53 20.50
CA GLN A 65 -2.85 -8.34 21.59
C GLN A 65 -3.29 -7.20 22.53
N LEU A 66 -3.87 -6.12 21.99
CA LEU A 66 -4.42 -5.04 22.81
C LEU A 66 -5.59 -5.53 23.66
N GLU A 67 -6.50 -6.31 23.08
CA GLU A 67 -7.62 -6.92 23.82
C GLU A 67 -7.14 -7.84 24.94
N LEU A 68 -6.15 -8.70 24.65
CA LEU A 68 -5.56 -9.58 25.65
C LEU A 68 -4.89 -8.79 26.79
N ASN A 69 -4.18 -7.70 26.46
CA ASN A 69 -3.54 -6.85 27.46
C ASN A 69 -4.57 -6.16 28.36
N ASP A 70 -5.66 -5.63 27.79
CA ASP A 70 -6.75 -5.01 28.57
C ASP A 70 -7.38 -6.00 29.56
N GLU A 71 -7.59 -7.24 29.13
CA GLU A 71 -8.14 -8.29 29.99
C GLU A 71 -7.17 -8.69 31.11
N LEU A 72 -5.86 -8.78 30.81
CA LEU A 72 -4.84 -9.03 31.82
C LEU A 72 -4.75 -7.89 32.85
N GLU A 73 -4.86 -6.64 32.42
CA GLU A 73 -4.87 -5.47 33.30
C GLU A 73 -6.03 -5.53 34.30
N LYS A 74 -7.24 -5.89 33.82
CA LYS A 74 -8.42 -6.10 34.68
C LYS A 74 -8.21 -7.23 35.67
N GLN A 75 -7.63 -8.35 35.24
CA GLN A 75 -7.33 -9.48 36.12
C GLN A 75 -6.32 -9.10 37.21
N ILE A 76 -5.30 -8.29 36.87
CA ILE A 76 -4.32 -7.78 37.83
C ILE A 76 -5.02 -6.93 38.90
N VAL A 77 -5.90 -6.00 38.49
CA VAL A 77 -6.66 -5.17 39.43
C VAL A 77 -7.54 -6.03 40.34
N TYR A 78 -8.32 -6.95 39.75
CA TYR A 78 -9.19 -7.85 40.50
C TYR A 78 -8.43 -8.68 41.55
N LEU A 79 -7.28 -9.24 41.18
CA LEU A 79 -6.46 -10.04 42.10
C LEU A 79 -5.87 -9.19 43.22
N LYS A 80 -5.38 -7.98 42.92
CA LYS A 80 -4.90 -7.03 43.94
C LYS A 80 -5.98 -6.70 44.96
N GLU A 81 -7.20 -6.39 44.49
CA GLU A 81 -8.33 -6.12 45.37
C GLU A 81 -8.70 -7.33 46.24
N LYS A 82 -8.66 -8.54 45.67
CA LYS A 82 -8.93 -9.77 46.43
C LYS A 82 -7.90 -10.00 47.54
N VAL A 83 -6.62 -9.79 47.25
CA VAL A 83 -5.55 -9.92 48.24
C VAL A 83 -5.72 -8.90 49.37
N GLU A 84 -6.01 -7.64 49.04
CA GLU A 84 -6.25 -6.60 50.06
C GLU A 84 -7.48 -6.89 50.92
N LYS A 85 -8.57 -7.41 50.34
CA LYS A 85 -9.75 -7.83 51.11
C LYS A 85 -9.43 -8.94 52.10
N ILE A 86 -8.65 -9.95 51.70
CA ILE A 86 -8.24 -11.04 52.60
C ILE A 86 -7.38 -10.47 53.74
N ARG A 87 -6.45 -9.55 53.43
CA ARG A 87 -5.59 -8.90 54.43
C ARG A 87 -6.37 -8.02 55.41
N GLY A 88 -7.33 -7.23 54.90
CA GLY A 88 -8.22 -6.41 55.71
C GLY A 88 -9.14 -7.23 56.62
N ASN A 89 -9.72 -8.31 56.08
CA ASN A 89 -10.58 -9.23 56.85
C ASN A 89 -9.80 -9.93 57.97
N SER A 90 -8.53 -10.29 57.75
CA SER A 90 -7.69 -10.84 58.82
C SER A 90 -7.41 -9.81 59.92
N SER A 91 -7.23 -8.54 59.59
CA SER A 91 -6.98 -7.49 60.59
C SER A 91 -8.23 -7.15 61.41
N ASP A 92 -9.42 -7.24 60.81
CA ASP A 92 -10.70 -6.96 61.49
C ASP A 92 -11.07 -8.06 62.52
N VAL A 93 -10.67 -9.33 62.28
CA VAL A 93 -10.82 -10.41 63.26
C VAL A 93 -9.93 -10.17 64.48
N PHE A 94 -8.67 -9.74 64.29
CA PHE A 94 -7.77 -9.44 65.41
C PHE A 94 -8.14 -8.16 66.18
N GLN A 95 -8.87 -7.22 65.58
CA GLN A 95 -9.34 -6.02 66.29
C GLN A 95 -10.65 -6.23 67.06
N ARG A 96 -11.46 -7.25 66.74
CA ARG A 96 -12.69 -7.56 67.48
C ARG A 96 -12.50 -8.45 68.70
N GLU A 97 -11.32 -9.03 68.87
CA GLU A 97 -10.99 -9.95 69.98
C GLU A 97 -10.14 -9.30 71.10
N VAL A 98 -9.95 -7.97 71.09
CA VAL A 98 -9.27 -7.19 72.15
C VAL A 98 -10.24 -6.19 72.77
#